data_AF-A0A932R3P3-F1
#
_entry.id   AF-A0A932R3P3-F1
#
_cell.length_a   1.000
_cell.length_b   1.000
_cell.length_c   1.000
_cell.angle_alpha   90.00
_cell.angle_beta   90.00
_cell.angle_gamma   90.00
#
_symmetry.space_group_name_H-M   'P 1'
#
loop_
_entity.id
_entity.type
_entity.pdbx_description
1 polymer ?
#
loop_
_entity_poly.entity_id
_entity_poly.type
_entity_poly.pdbx_seq_one_letter_code
_entity_poly.pdbx_strand_id
1 'polypeptide(L)'
;MERNRTGLLLAILGLSMLLGGCQMLSGASHHSSNNTTDTTLTTDQLVGFWESQAQSVGKTGYYYRFNADGTLALSEEKPDNLVLTGTFKIDGAKTVDLQLTNPRDNAVILAMTWQLMDAQNNELVFRIMPDDGVVWLRKVN
;
A
#
# COMPACT_ATOMS: atom_id res chain seq x y z
N MET A 1 -48.37 40.06 0.51
CA MET A 1 -49.50 39.33 -0.09
C MET A 1 -49.58 37.97 0.58
N GLU A 2 -50.77 37.67 1.12
CA GLU A 2 -51.39 36.35 1.39
C GLU A 2 -50.61 35.19 2.03
N ARG A 3 -51.18 34.31 2.84
CA ARG A 3 -52.24 34.29 3.88
C ARG A 3 -52.24 32.84 4.41
N ASN A 4 -52.31 32.68 5.73
CA ASN A 4 -52.92 31.57 6.50
C ASN A 4 -52.77 30.11 6.06
N ARG A 5 -52.40 29.26 7.04
CA ARG A 5 -53.38 28.34 7.67
C ARG A 5 -52.91 27.82 9.04
N THR A 6 -53.72 28.14 10.04
CA THR A 6 -53.78 27.64 11.41
C THR A 6 -54.29 26.20 11.49
N GLY A 7 -53.78 25.45 12.46
CA GLY A 7 -54.35 24.18 12.99
C GLY A 7 -53.44 23.65 14.11
N LEU A 8 -53.60 24.10 15.36
CA LEU A 8 -54.50 23.59 16.41
C LEU A 8 -53.85 22.46 17.27
N LEU A 9 -53.51 22.85 18.50
CA LEU A 9 -53.47 22.12 19.79
C LEU A 9 -52.79 20.73 19.88
N LEU A 10 -51.85 20.58 20.82
CA LEU A 10 -52.16 20.11 22.17
C LEU A 10 -50.98 20.40 23.14
N ALA A 11 -51.32 20.93 24.31
CA ALA A 11 -50.43 21.15 25.43
C ALA A 11 -50.20 19.86 26.22
N ILE A 12 -48.97 19.61 26.70
CA ILE A 12 -48.74 18.98 28.02
C ILE A 12 -47.50 19.65 28.66
N LEU A 13 -47.76 20.40 29.73
CA LEU A 13 -46.78 20.80 30.74
C LEU A 13 -46.32 19.56 31.51
N GLY A 14 -45.03 19.23 31.40
CA GLY A 14 -44.37 18.22 32.22
C GLY A 14 -43.27 18.88 33.04
N LEU A 15 -43.64 19.39 34.22
CA LEU A 15 -42.73 19.84 35.26
C LEU A 15 -41.99 18.61 35.82
N SER A 16 -40.67 18.54 35.66
CA SER A 16 -39.82 17.62 36.39
C SER A 16 -38.49 18.30 36.68
N MET A 17 -38.45 18.99 37.83
CA MET A 17 -37.21 19.33 38.49
C MET A 17 -36.67 18.04 39.10
N LEU A 18 -35.57 17.48 38.62
CA LEU A 18 -34.64 16.73 39.47
C LEU A 18 -33.31 16.46 38.77
N LEU A 19 -32.25 16.81 39.50
CA LEU A 19 -30.90 16.24 39.47
C LEU A 19 -30.00 16.60 38.28
N GLY A 20 -29.12 17.56 38.57
CA GLY A 20 -27.88 17.74 37.83
C GLY A 20 -27.04 16.45 37.85
N GLY A 21 -26.74 15.97 36.65
CA GLY A 21 -25.65 15.05 36.37
C GLY A 21 -25.04 15.52 35.05
N CYS A 22 -23.77 15.91 35.09
CA CYS A 22 -23.00 16.25 33.89
C CYS A 22 -23.02 15.05 32.94
N GLN A 23 -23.78 15.14 31.86
CA GLN A 23 -23.73 14.18 30.77
C GLN A 23 -22.45 14.47 29.99
N MET A 24 -21.43 13.63 30.18
CA MET A 24 -20.27 13.65 29.29
C MET A 24 -20.74 13.23 27.91
N LEU A 25 -20.63 14.22 27.03
CA LEU A 25 -20.96 14.20 25.62
C LEU A 25 -20.22 13.06 24.91
N SER A 26 -21.01 12.25 24.20
CA SER A 26 -20.67 11.36 23.09
C SER A 26 -19.20 11.28 22.70
N GLY A 27 -18.60 10.13 22.99
CA GLY A 27 -17.45 9.61 22.27
C GLY A 27 -17.75 8.16 21.90
N ALA A 28 -18.73 7.94 21.01
CA ALA A 28 -18.68 6.72 20.21
C ALA A 28 -17.41 6.87 19.36
N SER A 29 -16.29 6.38 19.90
CA SER A 29 -15.12 6.09 19.10
C SER A 29 -15.58 5.01 18.14
N HIS A 30 -16.05 5.42 16.96
CA HIS A 30 -15.78 4.63 15.77
C HIS A 30 -14.26 4.49 15.74
N HIS A 31 -13.78 3.43 16.38
CA HIS A 31 -12.53 2.81 16.01
C HIS A 31 -12.78 2.33 14.58
N SER A 32 -12.61 3.24 13.62
CA SER A 32 -12.34 2.87 12.23
C SER A 32 -11.07 2.06 12.34
N SER A 33 -11.23 0.74 12.48
CA SER A 33 -10.15 -0.19 12.20
C SER A 33 -9.77 0.12 10.77
N ASN A 34 -8.73 0.94 10.59
CA ASN A 34 -7.90 0.81 9.42
C ASN A 34 -7.37 -0.61 9.51
N ASN A 35 -8.12 -1.54 8.92
CA ASN A 35 -7.68 -2.88 8.66
C ASN A 35 -6.64 -2.79 7.54
N THR A 36 -5.54 -2.09 7.79
CA THR A 36 -4.25 -2.49 7.24
C THR A 36 -4.01 -3.84 7.87
N THR A 37 -4.47 -4.90 7.20
CA THR A 37 -3.97 -6.25 7.44
C THR A 37 -2.47 -6.10 7.59
N ASP A 38 -1.94 -6.49 8.75
CA ASP A 38 -0.51 -6.38 9.03
C ASP A 38 0.20 -7.47 8.24
N THR A 39 0.23 -7.30 6.92
CA THR A 39 0.76 -8.27 5.98
C THR A 39 2.27 -8.25 6.14
N THR A 40 2.78 -9.32 6.75
CA THR A 40 4.20 -9.64 6.71
C THR A 40 4.51 -10.16 5.31
N LEU A 41 5.45 -9.50 4.62
CA LEU A 41 5.90 -9.93 3.30
C LEU A 41 6.61 -11.27 3.41
N THR A 42 6.21 -12.24 2.59
CA THR A 42 6.88 -13.54 2.48
C THR A 42 7.56 -13.70 1.13
N THR A 43 8.57 -14.59 1.07
CA THR A 43 9.22 -14.94 -0.19
C THR A 43 8.22 -15.46 -1.21
N ASP A 44 7.26 -16.29 -0.81
CA ASP A 44 6.23 -16.83 -1.71
C ASP A 44 5.35 -15.76 -2.34
N GLN A 45 5.10 -14.66 -1.61
CA GLN A 45 4.38 -13.51 -2.15
C GLN A 45 5.21 -12.81 -3.23
N LEU A 46 6.52 -12.66 -3.06
CA LEU A 46 7.41 -12.03 -4.04
C LEU A 46 7.72 -12.92 -5.24
N VAL A 47 7.88 -14.24 -5.06
CA VAL A 47 8.32 -15.14 -6.14
C VAL A 47 7.35 -15.10 -7.31
N GLY A 48 7.90 -14.91 -8.51
CA GLY A 48 7.15 -14.82 -9.76
C GLY A 48 7.61 -13.67 -10.65
N PHE A 49 6.84 -13.44 -11.71
CA PHE A 49 7.05 -12.35 -12.65
C PHE A 49 6.19 -11.16 -12.28
N TRP A 50 6.78 -9.97 -12.34
CA TRP A 50 6.14 -8.72 -11.97
C TRP A 50 6.42 -7.66 -13.01
N GLU A 51 5.45 -6.81 -13.26
CA GLU A 51 5.58 -5.65 -14.13
C GLU A 51 5.42 -4.37 -13.31
N SER A 52 6.34 -3.43 -13.48
CA SER A 52 6.20 -2.09 -12.90
C SER A 52 5.07 -1.31 -13.59
N GLN A 53 4.09 -0.89 -12.82
CA GLN A 53 3.07 0.07 -13.22
C GLN A 53 3.59 1.48 -12.88
N ALA A 54 3.54 2.42 -13.83
CA ALA A 54 4.04 3.78 -13.56
C ALA A 54 3.19 4.49 -12.50
N GLN A 55 3.86 5.29 -11.65
CA GLN A 55 3.17 6.44 -11.07
C GLN A 55 4.03 7.65 -10.65
N SER A 56 5.37 7.58 -10.57
CA SER A 56 6.14 8.77 -10.15
C SER A 56 7.49 9.03 -10.87
N VAL A 57 8.16 8.00 -11.39
CA VAL A 57 9.52 8.14 -11.98
C VAL A 57 9.58 8.04 -13.51
N GLY A 58 8.44 8.12 -14.21
CA GLY A 58 8.41 8.18 -15.68
C GLY A 58 8.94 6.94 -16.41
N LYS A 59 9.14 5.83 -15.71
CA LYS A 59 9.62 4.57 -16.30
C LYS A 59 8.60 3.45 -16.09
N THR A 60 7.73 3.28 -17.07
CA THR A 60 6.93 2.06 -17.27
C THR A 60 7.79 1.00 -17.95
N GLY A 61 7.44 -0.28 -17.77
CA GLY A 61 7.95 -1.35 -18.64
C GLY A 61 9.19 -2.07 -18.13
N TYR A 62 9.48 -2.03 -16.83
CA TYR A 62 10.42 -2.98 -16.24
C TYR A 62 9.71 -4.24 -15.78
N TYR A 63 10.30 -5.39 -16.10
CA TYR A 63 9.87 -6.68 -15.60
C TYR A 63 10.87 -7.23 -14.58
N TYR A 64 10.36 -7.64 -13.44
CA TYR A 64 11.11 -8.22 -12.34
C TYR A 64 10.74 -9.70 -12.22
N ARG A 65 11.74 -10.57 -12.21
CA ARG A 65 11.54 -11.99 -11.90
C ARG A 65 12.24 -12.30 -10.58
N PHE A 66 11.45 -12.54 -9.54
CA PHE A 66 11.95 -12.99 -8.25
C PHE A 66 11.92 -14.52 -8.21
N ASN A 67 13.06 -15.15 -7.94
CA ASN A 67 13.16 -16.59 -7.80
C ASN A 67 13.23 -16.99 -6.32
N ALA A 68 12.79 -18.21 -6.01
CA ALA A 68 12.72 -18.71 -4.64
C ALA A 68 14.09 -18.86 -3.95
N ASP A 69 15.17 -18.87 -4.73
CA ASP A 69 16.56 -18.93 -4.25
C ASP A 69 17.13 -17.56 -3.84
N GLY A 70 16.33 -16.49 -3.89
CA GLY A 70 16.76 -15.13 -3.56
C GLY A 70 17.42 -14.39 -4.72
N THR A 71 17.43 -14.96 -5.94
CA THR A 71 17.91 -14.27 -7.14
C THR A 71 16.80 -13.43 -7.78
N LEU A 72 17.22 -12.37 -8.46
CA LEU A 72 16.37 -11.43 -9.18
C LEU A 72 16.90 -11.22 -10.61
N ALA A 73 16.00 -11.13 -11.58
CA ALA A 73 16.32 -10.62 -12.91
C ALA A 73 15.47 -9.40 -13.25
N LEU A 74 16.08 -8.42 -13.93
CA LEU A 74 15.43 -7.21 -14.42
C LEU A 74 15.60 -7.07 -15.94
N SER A 75 14.50 -6.81 -16.64
CA SER A 75 14.50 -6.54 -18.08
C SER A 75 13.69 -5.29 -18.43
N GLU A 76 14.08 -4.58 -19.48
CA GLU A 76 13.41 -3.38 -20.01
C GLU A 76 12.57 -3.76 -21.23
N GLU A 77 11.29 -3.38 -21.21
CA GLU A 77 10.23 -3.52 -22.24
C GLU A 77 9.86 -4.93 -22.72
N LYS A 78 10.76 -5.93 -22.64
CA LYS A 78 10.48 -7.34 -22.96
C LYS A 78 11.28 -8.29 -22.04
N PRO A 79 10.73 -9.45 -21.65
CA PRO A 79 11.39 -10.41 -20.75
C PRO A 79 12.72 -10.97 -21.28
N ASP A 80 13.01 -10.89 -22.58
CA ASP A 80 14.19 -11.50 -23.21
C ASP A 80 15.38 -10.56 -23.39
N ASN A 81 15.20 -9.24 -23.19
CA ASN A 81 16.32 -8.30 -23.10
C ASN A 81 16.73 -8.18 -21.63
N LEU A 82 17.44 -9.20 -21.14
CA LEU A 82 17.96 -9.23 -19.77
C LEU A 82 18.97 -8.10 -19.58
N VAL A 83 18.59 -7.07 -18.81
CA VAL A 83 19.43 -5.88 -18.61
C VAL A 83 20.30 -6.05 -17.37
N LEU A 84 19.77 -6.63 -16.28
CA LEU A 84 20.51 -6.82 -15.02
C LEU A 84 20.12 -8.13 -14.30
N THR A 85 21.05 -8.70 -13.55
CA THR A 85 20.82 -9.82 -12.61
C THR A 85 21.16 -9.40 -11.20
N GLY A 86 20.56 -10.02 -10.20
CA GLY A 86 20.69 -9.53 -8.84
C GLY A 86 20.26 -10.50 -7.77
N THR A 87 20.25 -10.00 -6.55
CA THR A 87 19.72 -10.69 -5.38
C THR A 87 18.70 -9.80 -4.68
N PHE A 88 17.82 -10.45 -3.93
CA PHE A 88 16.91 -9.76 -3.02
C PHE A 88 16.88 -10.48 -1.68
N LYS A 89 16.63 -9.71 -0.62
CA LYS A 89 16.44 -10.23 0.73
C LYS A 89 15.30 -9.47 1.40
N ILE A 90 14.39 -10.20 2.04
CA ILE A 90 13.40 -9.59 2.93
C ILE A 90 14.11 -9.29 4.26
N ASP A 91 14.20 -8.02 4.64
CA ASP A 91 14.89 -7.55 5.85
C ASP A 91 13.90 -6.95 6.86
N GLY A 92 13.08 -7.82 7.44
CA GLY A 92 12.00 -7.45 8.37
C GLY A 92 10.61 -7.66 7.76
N ALA A 93 9.58 -7.18 8.45
CA ALA A 93 8.20 -7.54 8.08
C ALA A 93 7.73 -6.96 6.75
N LYS A 94 8.26 -5.81 6.33
CA LYS A 94 7.80 -5.05 5.16
C LYS A 94 8.94 -4.47 4.33
N THR A 95 10.16 -4.95 4.48
CA THR A 95 11.34 -4.36 3.81
C THR A 95 12.01 -5.38 2.91
N VAL A 96 12.43 -4.96 1.73
CA VAL A 96 13.19 -5.77 0.77
C VAL A 96 14.43 -5.01 0.34
N ASP A 97 15.60 -5.58 0.60
CA ASP A 97 16.83 -5.09 0.00
C ASP A 97 17.05 -5.75 -1.36
N LEU A 98 17.41 -4.95 -2.34
CA LEU A 98 17.62 -5.35 -3.72
C LEU A 98 19.00 -4.91 -4.17
N GLN A 99 19.71 -5.82 -4.81
CA GLN A 99 20.98 -5.52 -5.45
C GLN A 99 20.98 -6.05 -6.87
N LEU A 100 21.13 -5.16 -7.83
CA LEU A 100 21.27 -5.48 -9.25
C LEU A 100 22.71 -5.25 -9.69
N THR A 101 23.18 -6.16 -10.53
CA THR A 101 24.52 -6.24 -11.07
C THR A 101 24.48 -6.36 -12.58
N ASN A 102 25.53 -5.87 -13.24
CA ASN A 102 25.73 -6.10 -14.65
C ASN A 102 26.18 -7.56 -14.84
N PRO A 103 25.46 -8.37 -15.61
CA PRO A 103 25.79 -9.79 -15.78
C PRO A 103 27.13 -10.03 -16.48
N ARG A 104 27.72 -9.03 -17.15
CA ARG A 104 28.99 -9.16 -17.86
C ARG A 104 30.21 -9.15 -16.95
N ASP A 105 30.16 -8.36 -15.89
CA ASP A 105 31.31 -8.08 -15.01
C ASP A 105 30.97 -8.20 -13.51
N ASN A 106 29.73 -8.54 -13.17
CA ASN A 106 29.18 -8.62 -11.82
C ASN A 106 29.32 -7.30 -11.02
N ALA A 107 29.56 -6.17 -11.68
CA ALA A 107 29.60 -4.89 -11.02
C ALA A 107 28.21 -4.56 -10.48
N VAL A 108 28.14 -4.09 -9.22
CA VAL A 108 26.89 -3.60 -8.64
C VAL A 108 26.49 -2.32 -9.36
N ILE A 109 25.35 -2.36 -10.05
CA ILE A 109 24.80 -1.23 -10.79
C ILE A 109 23.83 -0.46 -9.92
N LEU A 110 23.10 -1.17 -9.06
CA LEU A 110 22.05 -0.57 -8.25
C LEU A 110 21.86 -1.37 -6.97
N ALA A 111 21.85 -0.67 -5.84
CA ALA A 111 21.48 -1.24 -4.54
C ALA A 111 20.44 -0.32 -3.91
N MET A 112 19.30 -0.87 -3.52
CA MET A 112 18.19 -0.09 -2.97
C MET A 112 17.38 -0.91 -1.98
N THR A 113 16.72 -0.21 -1.06
CA THR A 113 15.80 -0.81 -0.08
C THR A 113 14.39 -0.40 -0.44
N TRP A 114 13.46 -1.35 -0.47
CA TRP A 114 12.05 -1.13 -0.72
C TRP A 114 11.24 -1.40 0.53
N GLN A 115 10.27 -0.53 0.81
CA GLN A 115 9.29 -0.73 1.88
C GLN A 115 7.92 -1.05 1.26
N LEU A 116 7.37 -2.21 1.59
CA LEU A 116 6.01 -2.60 1.26
C LEU A 116 5.03 -1.67 1.97
N MET A 117 4.22 -0.96 1.19
CA MET A 117 3.16 -0.09 1.67
C MET A 117 1.80 -0.79 1.66
N ASP A 118 1.52 -1.58 0.61
CA ASP A 118 0.25 -2.27 0.44
C ASP A 118 0.43 -3.56 -0.39
N ALA A 119 -0.40 -4.56 -0.09
CA ALA A 119 -0.43 -5.84 -0.77
C ALA A 119 -1.88 -6.28 -0.97
N GLN A 120 -2.39 -6.18 -2.20
CA GLN A 120 -3.77 -6.54 -2.55
C GLN A 120 -3.84 -7.15 -3.93
N ASN A 121 -4.67 -8.19 -4.13
CA ASN A 121 -5.09 -8.68 -5.46
C ASN A 121 -3.94 -8.82 -6.49
N ASN A 122 -2.85 -9.52 -6.14
CA ASN A 122 -1.65 -9.68 -6.99
C ASN A 122 -0.89 -8.39 -7.31
N GLU A 123 -1.10 -7.34 -6.53
CA GLU A 123 -0.40 -6.07 -6.60
C GLU A 123 0.37 -5.85 -5.29
N LEU A 124 1.62 -5.41 -5.43
CA LEU A 124 2.48 -5.00 -4.34
C LEU A 124 2.91 -3.56 -4.60
N VAL A 125 2.76 -2.71 -3.60
CA VAL A 125 3.16 -1.30 -3.69
C VAL A 125 4.36 -1.07 -2.81
N PHE A 126 5.46 -0.65 -3.40
CA PHE A 126 6.71 -0.39 -2.71
C PHE A 126 7.08 1.08 -2.76
N ARG A 127 7.58 1.61 -1.64
CA ARG A 127 8.33 2.87 -1.60
C ARG A 127 9.83 2.55 -1.69
N ILE A 128 10.55 3.23 -2.58
CA ILE A 128 12.01 3.12 -2.70
C ILE A 128 12.65 3.99 -1.62
N MET A 129 13.44 3.43 -0.72
CA MET A 129 14.15 4.18 0.32
C MET A 129 15.58 4.55 -0.15
N PRO A 130 16.10 5.75 0.17
CA PRO A 130 15.46 6.84 0.93
C PRO A 130 14.63 7.82 0.07
N ASP A 131 14.43 7.50 -1.21
CA ASP A 131 13.70 8.36 -2.14
C ASP A 131 12.18 8.39 -1.82
N ASP A 132 11.43 9.31 -2.43
CA ASP A 132 9.96 9.31 -2.33
C ASP A 132 9.29 8.62 -3.54
N GLY A 133 10.09 7.95 -4.38
CA GLY A 133 9.60 7.14 -5.48
C GLY A 133 8.77 5.94 -5.01
N VAL A 134 7.55 5.82 -5.56
CA VAL A 134 6.68 4.66 -5.39
C VAL A 134 6.68 3.82 -6.66
N VAL A 135 6.86 2.51 -6.49
CA VAL A 135 6.78 1.50 -7.55
C VAL A 135 5.62 0.56 -7.25
N TRP A 136 4.69 0.49 -8.19
CA TRP A 136 3.63 -0.50 -8.18
C TRP A 136 4.10 -1.71 -8.99
N LEU A 137 4.09 -2.87 -8.37
CA LEU A 137 4.37 -4.13 -9.05
C LEU A 137 3.08 -4.92 -9.16
N ARG A 138 2.72 -5.31 -10.39
CA ARG A 138 1.61 -6.23 -10.65
C ARG A 138 2.17 -7.58 -11.07
N LYS A 139 1.69 -8.66 -10.46
CA LYS A 139 2.11 -10.02 -10.81
C LYS A 139 1.55 -10.39 -12.18
N VAL A 140 2.42 -10.92 -13.03
CA VAL A 140 2.08 -11.47 -14.35
C VAL A 140 1.87 -12.97 -14.17
N ASN A 141 0.69 -13.47 -14.55
CA ASN A 141 0.33 -14.89 -14.49
C ASN A 141 0.89 -15.69 -15.68
#